data_AF-A0A523QKR8-F1
#
_entry.id   AF-A0A523QKR8-F1
#
_cell.length_a   1.000
_cell.length_b   1.000
_cell.length_c   1.000
_cell.angle_alpha   90.00
_cell.angle_beta   90.00
_cell.angle_gamma   90.00
#
_symmetry.space_group_name_H-M   'P 1'
#
loop_
_entity.id
_entity.type
_entity.pdbx_description
1 polymer ?
#
loop_
_entity_poly.entity_id
_entity_poly.type
_entity_poly.pdbx_seq_one_letter_code
_entity_poly.pdbx_strand_id
1 'polypeptide(L)'
;MRSVIGALFRKSPFEALHRHMQKVRECCDQLKPLMEAFISGDRDLIRQKTKEISDLEHEADIIKNDIREHLPHRLLMSVDRSDILHFLNQEDAVADSIEDIARLI
;
A
#
# COMPACT_ATOMS: atom_id res chain seq x y z
N MET A 1 7.58 -23.00 -26.40
CA MET A 1 7.56 -21.72 -27.14
C MET A 1 6.51 -20.83 -26.46
N ARG A 2 6.91 -19.90 -25.59
CA ARG A 2 5.96 -18.99 -24.91
C ARG A 2 5.37 -18.09 -26.00
N SER A 3 4.06 -18.20 -26.23
CA SER A 3 3.36 -17.42 -27.26
C SER A 3 3.56 -15.93 -26.99
N VAL A 4 4.08 -15.21 -27.99
CA VAL A 4 4.27 -13.75 -27.98
C VAL A 4 2.95 -13.02 -27.68
N ILE A 5 1.81 -13.64 -28.04
CA ILE A 5 0.45 -13.15 -27.76
C ILE A 5 0.09 -13.29 -26.28
N GLY A 6 0.60 -14.31 -25.57
CA GLY A 6 0.43 -14.44 -24.11
C GLY A 6 1.21 -13.39 -23.32
N ALA A 7 2.32 -12.89 -23.87
CA ALA A 7 3.09 -11.78 -23.29
C ALA A 7 2.45 -10.39 -23.57
N LEU A 8 1.51 -10.32 -24.52
CA LEU A 8 0.71 -9.13 -24.81
C LEU A 8 -0.38 -8.89 -23.75
N PHE A 9 -0.81 -9.93 -23.03
CA PHE A 9 -1.61 -9.80 -21.80
C PHE A 9 -0.67 -9.55 -20.60
N ARG A 10 -0.02 -8.38 -20.62
CA ARG A 10 0.68 -7.85 -19.44
C ARG A 10 -0.30 -7.82 -18.27
N LYS A 11 0.14 -8.25 -17.08
CA LYS A 11 -0.67 -8.20 -15.84
C LYS A 11 -1.35 -6.84 -15.72
N SER A 12 -2.64 -6.86 -15.36
CA SER A 12 -3.44 -5.65 -15.25
C SER A 12 -2.82 -4.70 -14.21
N PRO A 13 -2.64 -3.39 -14.51
CA PRO A 13 -2.14 -2.44 -13.52
C PRO A 13 -3.06 -2.36 -12.29
N PHE A 14 -4.35 -2.68 -12.47
CA PHE A 14 -5.32 -2.75 -11.38
C PHE A 14 -5.06 -3.89 -10.39
N GLU A 15 -4.47 -5.01 -10.82
CA GLU A 15 -4.10 -6.10 -9.90
C GLU A 15 -2.96 -5.64 -8.97
N ALA A 16 -2.02 -4.90 -9.53
CA ALA A 16 -0.92 -4.29 -8.80
C ALA A 16 -1.43 -3.27 -7.77
N LEU A 17 -2.29 -2.33 -8.20
CA LEU A 17 -2.95 -1.37 -7.31
C LEU A 17 -3.78 -2.06 -6.23
N HIS A 18 -4.56 -3.08 -6.58
CA HIS A 18 -5.37 -3.81 -5.61
C HIS A 18 -4.51 -4.45 -4.52
N ARG A 19 -3.37 -5.04 -4.90
CA ARG A 19 -2.42 -5.62 -3.93
C ARG A 19 -1.85 -4.55 -3.00
N HIS A 20 -1.53 -3.37 -3.51
CA HIS A 20 -1.08 -2.24 -2.68
C HIS A 20 -2.20 -1.78 -1.74
N MET A 21 -3.41 -1.53 -2.25
CA MET A 21 -4.59 -1.18 -1.46
C MET A 21 -4.92 -2.19 -0.36
N GLN A 22 -4.75 -3.49 -0.61
CA GLN A 22 -4.94 -4.52 0.42
C GLN A 22 -3.99 -4.30 1.59
N LYS A 23 -2.72 -3.98 1.32
CA LYS A 23 -1.73 -3.69 2.35
C LYS A 23 -2.04 -2.38 3.10
N VAL A 24 -2.41 -1.32 2.37
CA VAL A 24 -2.89 -0.06 2.97
C VAL A 24 -4.08 -0.29 3.89
N ARG A 25 -5.03 -1.14 3.48
CA ARG A 25 -6.16 -1.52 4.32
C ARG A 25 -5.73 -2.23 5.61
N GLU A 26 -4.72 -3.10 5.55
CA GLU A 26 -4.17 -3.73 6.76
C GLU A 26 -3.62 -2.68 7.74
N CYS A 27 -2.98 -1.61 7.24
CA CYS A 27 -2.60 -0.45 8.07
C CYS A 27 -3.84 0.21 8.70
N CYS A 28 -4.88 0.49 7.90
CA CYS A 28 -6.14 1.10 8.38
C CYS A 28 -6.79 0.28 9.49
N ASP A 29 -6.78 -1.04 9.35
CA ASP A 29 -7.39 -1.96 10.31
C ASP A 29 -6.68 -1.93 11.68
N GLN A 30 -5.40 -1.49 11.75
CA GLN A 30 -4.69 -1.30 13.02
C GLN A 30 -5.00 0.03 13.74
N LEU A 31 -5.59 1.00 13.05
CA LEU A 31 -5.87 2.31 13.65
C LEU A 31 -6.84 2.20 14.83
N LYS A 32 -7.92 1.41 14.70
CA LYS A 32 -8.89 1.23 15.79
C LYS A 32 -8.26 0.59 17.03
N PRO A 33 -7.56 -0.56 16.94
CA PRO A 33 -6.83 -1.14 18.07
C PRO A 33 -5.84 -0.18 18.74
N LEU A 34 -5.08 0.60 17.95
CA LEU A 34 -4.17 1.61 18.47
C LEU A 34 -4.91 2.67 19.29
N MET A 35 -6.03 3.20 18.76
CA MET A 35 -6.83 4.21 19.46
C MET A 35 -7.45 3.65 20.75
N GLU A 36 -7.91 2.41 20.75
CA GLU A 36 -8.42 1.75 21.96
C GLU A 36 -7.33 1.60 23.03
N ALA A 37 -6.10 1.22 22.64
CA ALA A 37 -4.95 1.15 23.53
C ALA A 37 -4.54 2.52 24.07
N PHE A 38 -4.60 3.57 23.25
CA PHE A 38 -4.34 4.93 23.68
C PHE A 38 -5.34 5.40 24.74
N ILE A 39 -6.63 5.18 24.49
CA ILE A 39 -7.71 5.56 25.41
C ILE A 39 -7.60 4.80 26.75
N SER A 40 -7.21 3.53 26.73
CA SER A 40 -7.03 2.72 27.95
C SER A 40 -5.73 3.03 28.70
N GLY A 41 -4.79 3.75 28.08
CA GLY A 41 -3.47 4.05 28.64
C GLY A 41 -2.50 2.86 28.61
N ASP A 42 -2.79 1.81 27.84
CA ASP A 42 -1.94 0.62 27.73
C ASP A 42 -0.71 0.91 26.85
N ARG A 43 0.37 1.37 27.50
CA ARG A 43 1.62 1.76 26.83
C ARG A 43 2.32 0.58 26.13
N ASP A 44 2.13 -0.64 26.58
CA ASP A 44 2.77 -1.80 25.98
C ASP A 44 2.07 -2.16 24.66
N LEU A 45 0.73 -2.15 24.68
CA LEU A 45 -0.08 -2.38 23.49
C LEU A 45 0.09 -1.25 22.45
N ILE A 46 0.21 0.02 22.88
CA ILE A 46 0.53 1.14 21.97
C ILE A 46 1.85 0.89 21.24
N ARG A 47 2.92 0.52 21.96
CA ARG A 47 4.23 0.24 21.34
C ARG A 47 4.14 -0.92 20.36
N GLN A 48 3.40 -1.98 20.73
CA GLN A 48 3.18 -3.12 19.84
C GLN A 48 2.45 -2.69 18.56
N LYS A 49 1.33 -1.96 18.68
CA LYS A 49 0.52 -1.53 17.53
C LYS A 49 1.23 -0.53 16.64
N THR A 50 2.01 0.38 17.22
CA THR A 50 2.85 1.31 16.46
C THR A 50 3.88 0.56 15.61
N LYS A 51 4.54 -0.47 16.19
CA LYS A 51 5.48 -1.30 15.44
C LYS A 51 4.79 -2.07 14.31
N GLU A 52 3.63 -2.68 14.59
CA GLU A 52 2.86 -3.41 13.58
C GLU A 52 2.45 -2.48 12.41
N ILE A 53 2.05 -1.25 12.69
CA ILE A 53 1.73 -0.24 11.66
C ILE A 53 2.96 0.11 10.81
N SER A 54 4.11 0.38 11.43
CA SER A 54 5.35 0.66 10.69
C SER A 54 5.82 -0.52 9.85
N ASP A 55 5.66 -1.76 10.33
CA ASP A 55 5.99 -2.94 9.55
C ASP A 55 5.07 -3.07 8.31
N LEU A 56 3.77 -2.80 8.47
CA LEU A 56 2.78 -2.84 7.38
C LEU A 56 2.96 -1.71 6.35
N GLU A 57 3.29 -0.49 6.81
CA GLU A 57 3.64 0.64 5.93
C GLU A 57 4.87 0.29 5.09
N HIS A 58 5.91 -0.28 5.71
CA HIS A 58 7.10 -0.69 4.98
C HIS A 58 6.80 -1.73 3.90
N GLU A 59 5.93 -2.70 4.20
CA GLU A 59 5.45 -3.66 3.20
C GLU A 59 4.66 -2.98 2.07
N ALA A 60 3.85 -1.96 2.38
CA ALA A 60 3.13 -1.17 1.38
C ALA A 60 4.11 -0.41 0.46
N ASP A 61 5.13 0.25 1.01
CA ASP A 61 6.13 0.98 0.23
C ASP A 61 6.94 0.05 -0.69
N ILE A 62 7.26 -1.17 -0.24
CA ILE A 62 7.87 -2.20 -1.10
C ILE A 62 6.98 -2.50 -2.30
N ILE A 63 5.68 -2.69 -2.10
CA ILE A 63 4.73 -2.96 -3.18
C ILE A 63 4.61 -1.74 -4.12
N LYS A 64 4.55 -0.53 -3.58
CA LYS A 64 4.52 0.73 -4.36
C LYS A 64 5.76 0.88 -5.23
N ASN A 65 6.95 0.59 -4.70
CA ASN A 65 8.19 0.64 -5.46
C ASN A 65 8.21 -0.43 -6.56
N ASP A 66 7.78 -1.67 -6.27
CA ASP A 66 7.62 -2.73 -7.28
C ASP A 66 6.68 -2.32 -8.42
N ILE A 67 5.56 -1.64 -8.11
CA ILE A 67 4.64 -1.11 -9.12
C ILE A 67 5.35 -0.04 -9.97
N ARG A 68 6.01 0.93 -9.34
CA ARG A 68 6.69 2.03 -10.06
C ARG A 68 7.77 1.53 -11.01
N GLU A 69 8.52 0.51 -10.61
CA GLU A 69 9.60 -0.12 -11.40
C GLU A 69 9.07 -0.91 -12.60
N HIS A 70 7.96 -1.64 -12.43
CA HIS A 70 7.46 -2.57 -13.44
C HIS A 70 6.31 -2.01 -14.29
N LEU A 71 5.79 -0.82 -13.98
CA LEU A 71 4.70 -0.19 -14.72
C LEU A 71 5.17 0.32 -16.11
N PRO A 72 4.66 -0.23 -17.21
CA PRO A 72 5.16 0.07 -18.56
C PRO A 72 4.79 1.49 -19.02
N HIS A 73 5.67 2.12 -19.81
CA HIS A 73 5.53 3.53 -20.20
C HIS A 73 4.47 3.85 -21.26
N ARG A 74 4.02 2.89 -22.09
CA ARG A 74 3.01 3.15 -23.17
C ARG A 74 2.55 1.93 -23.97
N LEU A 75 3.37 0.90 -24.10
CA LEU A 75 3.01 -0.28 -24.88
C LEU A 75 2.04 -1.17 -24.08
N LEU A 76 0.76 -1.13 -24.47
CA LEU A 76 -0.32 -2.11 -24.13
C LEU A 76 -1.12 -1.90 -22.83
N MET A 77 -1.25 -0.67 -22.29
CA MET A 77 -2.18 -0.40 -21.18
C MET A 77 -3.48 0.22 -21.68
N SER A 78 -4.62 -0.17 -21.07
CA SER A 78 -5.94 0.40 -21.31
C SER A 78 -6.17 1.76 -20.64
N VAL A 79 -5.18 2.24 -19.87
CA VAL A 79 -5.23 3.43 -19.01
C VAL A 79 -3.88 4.15 -19.03
N ASP A 80 -3.88 5.46 -18.74
CA ASP A 80 -2.65 6.23 -18.67
C ASP A 80 -1.81 5.82 -17.45
N ARG A 81 -0.49 5.78 -17.65
CA ARG A 81 0.48 5.54 -16.57
C ARG A 81 0.38 6.64 -15.51
N SER A 82 0.12 7.89 -15.90
CA SER A 82 -0.03 9.00 -14.96
C SER A 82 -1.16 8.75 -13.98
N ASP A 83 -2.28 8.22 -14.46
CA ASP A 83 -3.48 8.00 -13.63
C ASP A 83 -3.23 6.88 -12.63
N ILE A 84 -2.57 5.80 -13.06
CA ILE A 84 -2.17 4.70 -12.17
C ILE A 84 -1.22 5.19 -11.08
N LEU A 85 -0.19 5.97 -11.45
CA LEU A 85 0.75 6.50 -10.46
C LEU A 85 0.11 7.53 -9.53
N HIS A 86 -0.80 8.35 -10.04
CA HIS A 86 -1.55 9.29 -9.23
C HIS A 86 -2.39 8.53 -8.19
N PHE A 87 -3.11 7.50 -8.61
CA PHE A 87 -3.90 6.67 -7.72
C PHE A 87 -3.02 5.95 -6.67
N LEU A 88 -1.91 5.33 -7.10
CA LEU A 88 -0.94 4.71 -6.19
C LEU A 88 -0.46 5.69 -5.11
N ASN A 89 -0.17 6.94 -5.48
CA ASN A 89 0.24 7.97 -4.53
C ASN A 89 -0.89 8.36 -3.54
N GLN A 90 -2.16 8.29 -3.96
CA GLN A 90 -3.29 8.52 -3.04
C GLN A 90 -3.44 7.35 -2.05
N GLU A 91 -3.25 6.11 -2.49
CA GLU A 91 -3.26 4.94 -1.60
C GLU A 91 -2.14 5.03 -0.55
N ASP A 92 -0.94 5.39 -0.99
CA ASP A 92 0.25 5.56 -0.16
C ASP A 92 0.06 6.60 0.93
N ALA A 93 -0.49 7.77 0.57
CA ALA A 93 -0.77 8.85 1.51
C ALA A 93 -1.71 8.42 2.65
N VAL A 94 -2.57 7.42 2.45
CA VAL A 94 -3.42 6.85 3.51
C VAL A 94 -2.58 6.06 4.51
N ALA A 95 -1.68 5.20 4.05
CA ALA A 95 -0.79 4.42 4.92
C ALA A 95 0.16 5.35 5.70
N ASP A 96 0.76 6.33 5.03
CA ASP A 96 1.62 7.36 5.66
C ASP A 96 0.88 8.09 6.79
N SER A 97 -0.36 8.51 6.52
CA SER A 97 -1.18 9.22 7.52
C SER A 97 -1.45 8.37 8.77
N ILE A 98 -1.62 7.06 8.60
CA ILE A 98 -1.85 6.13 9.72
C ILE A 98 -0.57 5.93 10.52
N GLU A 99 0.58 5.79 9.83
CA GLU A 99 1.87 5.70 10.49
C GLU A 99 2.20 6.97 11.28
N ASP A 100 1.92 8.15 10.71
CA ASP A 100 2.08 9.44 11.38
C ASP A 100 1.22 9.52 12.64
N ILE A 101 -0.04 9.08 12.58
CA ILE A 101 -0.90 8.98 13.78
C ILE A 101 -0.26 8.05 14.82
N ALA A 102 0.25 6.89 14.41
CA ALA A 102 0.86 5.93 15.31
C ALA A 102 2.12 6.47 16.01
N ARG A 103 2.95 7.24 15.29
CA ARG A 103 4.16 7.87 15.85
C ARG A 103 3.87 9.04 16.79
N LEU A 104 2.70 9.68 16.68
CA LEU A 104 2.29 10.82 17.50
C LEU A 104 1.73 10.41 18.88
N ILE A 105 1.27 9.17 19.03
CA ILE A 105 0.53 8.64 20.18
C ILE A 105 1.46 8.00 21.22
#